data_AF-A0A7C3XJX3-F1
#
_entry.id   AF-A0A7C3XJX3-F1
#
_cell.length_a   1.000
_cell.length_b   1.000
_cell.length_c   1.000
_cell.angle_alpha   90.00
_cell.angle_beta   90.00
_cell.angle_gamma   90.00
#
_symmetry.space_group_name_H-M   'P 1'
#
loop_
_entity.id
_entity.type
_entity.pdbx_description
1 polymer ?
#
loop_
_entity_poly.entity_id
_entity_poly.type
_entity_poly.pdbx_seq_one_letter_code
_entity_poly.pdbx_strand_id
1 'polypeptide(L)'
;MDRSIKIKLYLRRREVTCAILFLLSFAIMHTVFVADWKQKDCKLKVIIVADDPVDVKIYLPPDYDVRDSTPKSNVESINVEVSSGDIMIHGKSNNNLIVIDFEKIGLLRSMLNADEMNPIEVVAVGNVTIYCHLFVLSETKIGEVVCYSMVYAVQNMKGVVTPIFGNFANEKVRTRDCAVWFSMAISLLLFMLLSRVLRITWAERLPILTCTLTGVMFGLYLYAGTGLDILMADSFSTPNILTVLALGSLLHSSFSHLFNDFFLGFLPAGVAFESGFRWKSRKAMAETYLASFFLFNLLITAISYPMHGIPPMGSSYPVISLATVLVSLLFIFRERIVSDAAEKKASARLVILCGFGSYPLLRGIYDWLGYIIEYPTNRGVVGEGASHLMVFAFTLFIAFSAREYLAKQELILGV
;
A
#
# COMPACT_ATOMS: atom_id res chain seq x y z
N MET A 1 43.39 33.86 1.63
CA MET A 1 42.68 34.29 2.84
C MET A 1 41.23 33.86 2.72
N ASP A 2 40.88 32.88 3.55
CA ASP A 2 39.62 32.14 3.63
C ASP A 2 38.37 33.01 3.69
N ARG A 3 37.49 32.87 2.69
CA ARG A 3 36.05 33.06 2.90
C ARG A 3 35.47 31.72 3.29
N SER A 4 35.62 31.40 4.57
CA SER A 4 34.87 30.32 5.20
C SER A 4 33.37 30.57 4.97
N ILE A 5 32.78 29.75 4.11
CA ILE A 5 31.34 29.64 3.91
C ILE A 5 30.76 29.10 5.23
N LYS A 6 30.52 29.99 6.20
CA LYS A 6 29.79 29.67 7.42
C LYS A 6 28.32 29.49 7.06
N ILE A 7 27.96 28.29 6.59
CA ILE A 7 26.57 27.84 6.49
C ILE A 7 26.05 27.74 7.94
N LYS A 8 25.44 28.83 8.43
CA LYS A 8 24.66 28.82 9.67
C LYS A 8 23.33 28.11 9.38
N LEU A 9 23.34 26.78 9.49
CA LEU A 9 22.12 25.95 9.56
C LEU A 9 21.42 26.17 10.90
N TYR A 10 20.66 27.26 11.03
CA TYR A 10 19.70 27.40 12.14
C TYR A 10 18.46 26.57 11.78
N LEU A 11 18.44 25.30 12.17
CA LEU A 11 17.22 24.51 12.24
C LEU A 11 16.41 24.97 13.46
N ARG A 12 15.11 25.24 13.31
CA ARG A 12 14.25 25.56 14.47
C ARG A 12 14.15 24.32 15.34
N ARG A 13 14.06 24.48 16.67
CA ARG A 13 14.06 23.38 17.64
C ARG A 13 13.08 22.23 17.29
N ARG A 14 11.88 22.55 16.81
CA ARG A 14 10.88 21.56 16.36
C ARG A 14 11.30 20.77 15.12
N GLU A 15 12.04 21.38 14.21
CA GLU A 15 12.50 20.76 12.97
C GLU A 15 13.65 19.79 13.23
N VAL A 16 14.55 20.18 14.14
CA VAL A 16 15.58 19.29 14.70
C VAL A 16 14.90 18.11 15.39
N THR A 17 13.87 18.34 16.20
CA THR A 17 13.11 17.27 16.84
C THR A 17 12.45 16.34 15.81
N CYS A 18 11.81 16.85 14.75
CA CYS A 18 11.22 16.02 13.71
C CYS A 18 12.26 15.20 12.94
N ALA A 19 13.37 15.81 12.55
CA ALA A 19 14.46 15.11 11.85
C ALA A 19 15.12 14.05 12.75
N ILE A 20 15.33 14.35 14.03
CA ILE A 20 15.85 13.40 15.01
C ILE A 20 14.84 12.29 15.27
N LEU A 21 13.55 12.58 15.44
CA LEU A 21 12.52 11.55 15.63
C LEU A 21 12.42 10.67 14.39
N PHE A 22 12.46 11.24 13.19
CA PHE A 22 12.50 10.48 11.94
C PHE A 22 13.73 9.57 11.89
N LEU A 23 14.94 10.12 12.08
CA LEU A 23 16.17 9.33 12.08
C LEU A 23 16.23 8.28 13.19
N LEU A 24 15.72 8.57 14.40
CA LEU A 24 15.66 7.62 15.51
C LEU A 24 14.64 6.51 15.24
N SER A 25 13.46 6.83 14.72
CA SER A 25 12.46 5.83 14.33
C SER A 25 13.07 4.87 13.31
N PHE A 26 13.77 5.40 12.31
CA PHE A 26 14.44 4.61 11.28
C PHE A 26 15.68 3.85 11.79
N ALA A 27 16.48 4.43 12.68
CA ALA A 27 17.62 3.74 13.30
C ALA A 27 17.17 2.58 14.21
N ILE A 28 16.05 2.75 14.91
CA ILE A 28 15.40 1.67 15.66
C ILE A 28 14.91 0.60 14.68
N MET A 29 14.19 0.96 13.61
CA MET A 29 13.78 -0.01 12.60
C MET A 29 14.97 -0.76 11.99
N HIS A 30 16.06 -0.07 11.66
CA HIS A 30 17.27 -0.71 11.14
C HIS A 30 17.92 -1.65 12.18
N THR A 31 18.10 -1.20 13.42
CA THR A 31 18.77 -1.98 14.46
C THR A 31 17.95 -3.20 14.91
N VAL A 32 16.62 -3.06 14.91
CA VAL A 32 15.67 -4.10 15.29
C VAL A 32 15.43 -5.09 14.15
N PHE A 33 15.34 -4.61 12.91
CA PHE A 33 14.93 -5.41 11.75
C PHE A 33 16.05 -5.80 10.77
N VAL A 34 17.32 -5.37 10.96
CA VAL A 34 18.42 -5.73 10.04
C VAL A 34 19.50 -6.58 10.71
N ALA A 35 19.64 -6.55 12.04
CA ALA A 35 20.87 -7.00 12.69
C ALA A 35 20.95 -8.50 13.06
N ASP A 36 19.88 -9.31 13.00
CA ASP A 36 19.96 -10.71 13.48
C ASP A 36 18.73 -11.58 13.08
N TRP A 37 18.42 -11.68 11.78
CA TRP A 37 17.23 -12.42 11.35
C TRP A 37 17.55 -13.90 11.14
N LYS A 38 16.94 -14.75 11.95
CA LYS A 38 16.99 -16.20 11.77
C LYS A 38 15.61 -16.67 11.37
N GLN A 39 15.51 -17.16 10.14
CA GLN A 39 14.31 -17.83 9.66
C GLN A 39 14.02 -19.00 10.60
N LYS A 40 12.82 -19.03 11.17
CA LYS A 40 12.44 -19.98 12.22
C LYS A 40 11.51 -21.06 11.66
N ASP A 41 10.30 -20.64 11.26
CA ASP A 41 9.23 -21.54 10.85
C ASP A 41 8.57 -21.07 9.55
N CYS A 42 7.99 -22.00 8.79
CA CYS A 42 7.07 -21.71 7.71
C CYS A 42 5.74 -22.38 7.99
N LYS A 43 4.65 -21.67 7.71
CA LYS A 43 3.27 -22.13 7.95
C LYS A 43 2.44 -21.91 6.70
N LEU A 44 1.42 -22.75 6.52
CA LEU A 44 0.37 -22.56 5.52
C LEU A 44 -0.97 -22.61 6.20
N LYS A 45 -1.82 -21.67 5.86
CA LYS A 45 -3.23 -21.67 6.21
C LYS A 45 -4.04 -21.80 4.93
N VAL A 46 -4.92 -22.80 4.89
CA VAL A 46 -5.85 -23.02 3.78
C VAL A 46 -7.26 -22.78 4.29
N ILE A 47 -8.01 -21.94 3.58
CA ILE A 47 -9.40 -21.62 3.89
C ILE A 47 -10.24 -22.03 2.69
N ILE A 48 -11.28 -22.82 2.92
CA ILE A 48 -12.16 -23.35 1.87
C ILE A 48 -13.61 -22.96 2.21
N VAL A 49 -14.28 -22.40 1.22
CA VAL A 49 -15.72 -22.11 1.22
C VAL A 49 -16.35 -22.94 0.10
N ALA A 50 -17.17 -23.93 0.44
CA ALA A 50 -17.79 -24.84 -0.53
C ALA A 50 -19.22 -25.19 -0.11
N ASP A 51 -20.07 -25.52 -1.08
CA ASP A 51 -21.48 -25.91 -0.86
C ASP A 51 -21.68 -27.44 -0.69
N ASP A 52 -20.59 -28.24 -0.75
CA ASP A 52 -20.50 -29.71 -0.85
C ASP A 52 -20.59 -30.35 -2.24
N PRO A 53 -19.75 -31.37 -2.54
CA PRO A 53 -18.62 -31.91 -1.76
C PRO A 53 -17.33 -31.08 -1.89
N VAL A 54 -16.37 -31.29 -0.97
CA VAL A 54 -15.03 -30.68 -1.03
C VAL A 54 -14.03 -31.71 -1.54
N ASP A 55 -13.48 -31.43 -2.71
CA ASP A 55 -12.36 -32.18 -3.28
C ASP A 55 -11.37 -31.18 -3.90
N VAL A 56 -10.28 -30.95 -3.18
CA VAL A 56 -9.31 -29.90 -3.48
C VAL A 56 -7.91 -30.47 -3.42
N LYS A 57 -7.14 -30.23 -4.47
CA LYS A 57 -5.72 -30.51 -4.54
C LYS A 57 -4.93 -29.21 -4.68
N ILE A 58 -3.99 -29.00 -3.76
CA ILE A 58 -3.10 -27.85 -3.73
C ILE A 58 -1.70 -28.34 -4.04
N TYR A 59 -1.10 -27.80 -5.10
CA TYR A 59 0.29 -28.01 -5.45
C TYR A 59 1.11 -26.86 -4.90
N LEU A 60 2.04 -27.18 -4.04
CA LEU A 60 3.02 -26.23 -3.53
C LEU A 60 4.22 -26.16 -4.45
N PRO A 61 4.88 -25.00 -4.54
CA PRO A 61 6.13 -24.87 -5.27
C PRO A 61 7.18 -25.88 -4.76
N PRO A 62 8.13 -26.30 -5.62
CA PRO A 62 9.14 -27.31 -5.28
C PRO A 62 10.04 -26.96 -4.08
N ASP A 63 10.06 -25.70 -3.65
CA ASP A 63 10.86 -25.22 -2.52
C ASP A 63 10.20 -25.48 -1.15
N TYR A 64 8.96 -25.98 -1.14
CA TYR A 64 8.20 -26.27 0.08
C TYR A 64 7.99 -27.78 0.26
N ASP A 65 8.21 -28.25 1.49
CA ASP A 65 8.01 -29.63 1.89
C ASP A 65 6.99 -29.71 3.03
N VAL A 66 5.85 -30.35 2.77
CA VAL A 66 4.77 -30.52 3.74
C VAL A 66 4.75 -31.88 4.41
N ARG A 67 5.70 -32.77 4.13
CA ARG A 67 5.68 -34.15 4.66
C ARG A 67 5.71 -34.23 6.19
N ASP A 68 6.37 -33.29 6.84
CA ASP A 68 6.45 -33.22 8.30
C ASP A 68 5.35 -32.37 8.94
N SER A 69 4.38 -31.91 8.14
CA SER A 69 3.28 -31.08 8.61
C SER A 69 2.13 -31.94 9.16
N THR A 70 1.63 -31.58 10.33
CA THR A 70 0.40 -32.17 10.87
C THR A 70 -0.75 -31.18 10.64
N PRO A 71 -1.62 -31.40 9.64
CA PRO A 71 -2.73 -30.50 9.38
C PRO A 71 -3.72 -30.52 10.54
N LYS A 72 -4.20 -29.34 10.95
CA LYS A 72 -5.28 -29.18 11.90
C LYS A 72 -6.47 -28.55 11.21
N SER A 73 -7.55 -29.29 11.05
CA SER A 73 -8.81 -28.75 10.53
C SER A 73 -9.76 -28.37 11.67
N ASN A 74 -10.52 -27.30 11.48
CA ASN A 74 -11.66 -26.96 12.35
C ASN A 74 -12.91 -27.83 12.09
N VAL A 75 -12.91 -28.68 11.05
CA VAL A 75 -14.04 -29.55 10.68
C VAL A 75 -13.58 -31.02 10.68
N GLU A 76 -14.16 -31.84 11.55
CA GLU A 76 -13.76 -33.26 11.74
C GLU A 76 -14.01 -34.14 10.50
N SER A 77 -14.98 -33.78 9.64
CA SER A 77 -15.31 -34.53 8.42
C SER A 77 -14.36 -34.26 7.25
N ILE A 78 -13.31 -33.46 7.45
CA ILE A 78 -12.31 -33.15 6.44
C ILE A 78 -11.08 -34.04 6.65
N ASN A 79 -10.79 -34.86 5.65
CA ASN A 79 -9.56 -35.62 5.56
C ASN A 79 -8.53 -34.82 4.77
N VAL A 80 -7.30 -34.75 5.28
CA VAL A 80 -6.19 -34.06 4.64
C VAL A 80 -5.06 -35.05 4.44
N GLU A 81 -4.76 -35.35 3.18
CA GLU A 81 -3.67 -36.21 2.78
C GLU A 81 -2.52 -35.36 2.28
N VAL A 82 -1.32 -35.62 2.81
CA VAL A 82 -0.15 -34.82 2.54
C VAL A 82 0.90 -35.69 1.86
N SER A 83 1.43 -35.22 0.74
CA SER A 83 2.51 -35.88 0.01
C SER A 83 3.57 -34.86 -0.40
N SER A 84 4.68 -35.31 -1.00
CA SER A 84 5.79 -34.42 -1.38
C SER A 84 5.31 -33.39 -2.42
N GLY A 85 5.07 -32.16 -1.98
CA GLY A 85 4.65 -31.04 -2.83
C GLY A 85 3.14 -30.91 -3.03
N ASP A 86 2.33 -31.90 -2.62
CA ASP A 86 0.87 -31.88 -2.84
C ASP A 86 0.11 -32.05 -1.53
N ILE A 87 -0.96 -31.27 -1.37
CA ILE A 87 -1.95 -31.41 -0.30
C ILE A 87 -3.28 -31.77 -0.97
N MET A 88 -3.86 -32.91 -0.58
CA MET A 88 -5.20 -33.30 -1.00
C MET A 88 -6.17 -33.17 0.17
N ILE A 89 -7.31 -32.54 -0.08
CA ILE A 89 -8.32 -32.21 0.92
C ILE A 89 -9.64 -32.78 0.42
N HIS A 90 -10.19 -33.72 1.18
CA HIS A 90 -11.43 -34.40 0.85
C HIS A 90 -12.41 -34.32 2.00
N GLY A 91 -13.69 -34.09 1.70
CA GLY A 91 -14.73 -34.27 2.71
C GLY A 91 -16.01 -33.51 2.41
N LYS A 92 -16.75 -33.23 3.49
CA LYS A 92 -17.99 -32.46 3.45
C LYS A 92 -17.92 -31.26 4.37
N SER A 93 -18.22 -30.09 3.83
CA SER A 93 -18.32 -28.78 4.45
C SER A 93 -19.60 -28.62 5.26
N ASN A 94 -20.73 -29.23 4.88
CA ASN A 94 -22.05 -28.94 5.46
C ASN A 94 -22.32 -27.41 5.60
N ASN A 95 -21.90 -26.61 4.60
CA ASN A 95 -21.93 -25.13 4.60
C ASN A 95 -21.05 -24.44 5.67
N ASN A 96 -20.05 -25.14 6.25
CA ASN A 96 -19.09 -24.52 7.16
C ASN A 96 -17.86 -23.99 6.40
N LEU A 97 -17.35 -22.85 6.88
CA LEU A 97 -16.00 -22.38 6.55
C LEU A 97 -14.98 -23.40 7.07
N ILE A 98 -14.24 -24.02 6.16
CA ILE A 98 -13.19 -24.97 6.51
C ILE A 98 -11.87 -24.20 6.59
N VAL A 99 -11.19 -24.31 7.71
CA VAL A 99 -9.86 -23.75 7.97
C VAL A 99 -8.94 -24.92 8.30
N ILE A 100 -7.83 -25.02 7.57
CA ILE A 100 -6.81 -26.04 7.76
C ILE A 100 -5.47 -25.33 7.99
N ASP A 101 -4.90 -25.54 9.17
CA ASP A 101 -3.62 -24.97 9.56
C ASP A 101 -2.51 -26.02 9.46
N PHE A 102 -1.44 -25.67 8.75
CA PHE A 102 -0.19 -26.42 8.67
C PHE A 102 0.86 -25.65 9.46
N GLU A 103 1.12 -26.08 10.70
CA GLU A 103 1.98 -25.34 11.65
C GLU A 103 3.47 -25.42 11.34
N LYS A 104 3.89 -26.35 10.48
CA LYS A 104 5.29 -26.53 10.10
C LYS A 104 5.41 -27.02 8.66
N ILE A 105 5.99 -26.19 7.80
CA ILE A 105 6.37 -26.51 6.44
C ILE A 105 7.89 -26.43 6.34
N GLY A 106 8.50 -27.48 5.80
CA GLY A 106 9.91 -27.50 5.47
C GLY A 106 10.21 -26.54 4.32
N LEU A 107 11.28 -25.77 4.46
CA LEU A 107 11.80 -24.90 3.41
C LEU A 107 13.09 -25.52 2.86
N LEU A 108 13.07 -25.90 1.59
CA LEU A 108 14.22 -26.54 0.93
C LEU A 108 15.29 -25.51 0.52
N ARG A 109 14.93 -24.21 0.50
CA ARG A 109 15.83 -23.07 0.27
C ARG A 109 15.48 -21.90 1.18
N SER A 110 16.45 -21.02 1.44
CA SER A 110 16.19 -19.77 2.17
C SER A 110 15.37 -18.82 1.28
N MET A 111 14.26 -18.31 1.84
CA MET A 111 13.34 -17.42 1.12
C MET A 111 13.78 -15.96 1.14
N LEU A 112 14.95 -15.65 1.72
CA LEU A 112 15.43 -14.27 1.91
C LEU A 112 15.78 -13.54 0.59
N ASN A 113 15.72 -14.21 -0.58
CA ASN A 113 16.05 -13.65 -1.89
C ASN A 113 15.15 -14.17 -3.04
N ALA A 114 13.93 -14.62 -2.76
CA ALA A 114 13.11 -15.30 -3.76
C ALA A 114 12.39 -14.33 -4.71
N ASP A 115 13.13 -13.78 -5.69
CA ASP A 115 12.56 -12.99 -6.80
C ASP A 115 11.68 -13.84 -7.76
N GLU A 116 11.74 -15.17 -7.66
CA GLU A 116 11.05 -16.10 -8.56
C GLU A 116 10.46 -17.26 -7.75
N MET A 117 9.30 -17.06 -7.12
CA MET A 117 8.54 -18.20 -6.59
C MET A 117 7.48 -18.62 -7.60
N ASN A 118 7.45 -19.93 -7.86
CA ASN A 118 6.35 -20.51 -8.61
C ASN A 118 5.03 -20.31 -7.85
N PRO A 119 3.92 -20.11 -8.57
CA PRO A 119 2.61 -19.96 -7.95
C PRO A 119 2.18 -21.21 -7.18
N ILE A 120 1.36 -21.04 -6.14
CA ILE A 120 0.54 -22.15 -5.63
C ILE A 120 -0.48 -22.48 -6.71
N GLU A 121 -0.54 -23.73 -7.15
CA GLU A 121 -1.57 -24.20 -8.07
C GLU A 121 -2.66 -24.93 -7.32
N VAL A 122 -3.90 -24.73 -7.74
CA VAL A 122 -5.07 -25.32 -7.08
C VAL A 122 -5.95 -25.95 -8.13
N VAL A 123 -6.25 -27.23 -7.93
CA VAL A 123 -7.22 -27.99 -8.69
C VAL A 123 -8.34 -28.36 -7.74
N ALA A 124 -9.58 -28.13 -8.14
CA ALA A 124 -10.72 -28.44 -7.29
C ALA A 124 -11.88 -29.01 -8.11
N VAL A 125 -12.80 -29.70 -7.44
CA VAL A 125 -14.06 -30.18 -8.01
C VAL A 125 -15.22 -29.45 -7.32
N GLY A 126 -16.22 -29.06 -8.12
CA GLY A 126 -17.42 -28.39 -7.61
C GLY A 126 -17.29 -26.86 -7.52
N ASN A 127 -18.29 -26.24 -6.87
CA ASN A 127 -18.28 -24.81 -6.61
C ASN A 127 -17.57 -24.55 -5.30
N VAL A 128 -16.36 -24.01 -5.37
CA VAL A 128 -15.51 -23.81 -4.20
C VAL A 128 -14.64 -22.58 -4.34
N THR A 129 -14.51 -21.83 -3.26
CA THR A 129 -13.54 -20.75 -3.13
C THR A 129 -12.46 -21.17 -2.16
N ILE A 130 -11.20 -20.99 -2.55
CA ILE A 130 -10.03 -21.45 -1.82
C ILE A 130 -9.10 -20.26 -1.62
N TYR A 131 -8.68 -20.05 -0.38
CA TYR A 131 -7.67 -19.07 -0.03
C TYR A 131 -6.48 -19.79 0.61
N CYS A 132 -5.28 -19.53 0.10
CA CYS A 132 -4.04 -20.04 0.63
C CYS A 132 -3.23 -18.86 1.17
N HIS A 133 -2.78 -18.95 2.42
CA HIS A 133 -1.84 -18.02 3.02
C HIS A 133 -0.65 -18.79 3.56
N LEU A 134 0.45 -18.73 2.81
CA LEU A 134 1.74 -19.22 3.24
C LEU A 134 2.50 -18.08 3.89
N PHE A 135 3.16 -18.31 5.01
CA PHE A 135 3.99 -17.29 5.63
C PHE A 135 5.20 -17.89 6.34
N VAL A 136 6.29 -17.11 6.34
CA VAL A 136 7.55 -17.46 6.96
C VAL A 136 7.77 -16.51 8.12
N LEU A 137 8.13 -17.09 9.26
CA LEU A 137 8.44 -16.38 10.49
C LEU A 137 9.95 -16.30 10.65
N SER A 138 10.43 -15.11 11.01
CA SER A 138 11.80 -14.88 11.46
C SER A 138 11.79 -14.50 12.93
N GLU A 139 12.75 -15.03 13.68
CA GLU A 139 13.03 -14.56 15.02
C GLU A 139 13.88 -13.29 14.95
N THR A 140 13.48 -12.28 15.71
CA THR A 140 14.19 -11.00 15.86
C THR A 140 14.40 -10.71 17.35
N LYS A 141 15.21 -9.69 17.67
CA LYS A 141 15.45 -9.25 19.04
C LYS A 141 14.19 -8.76 19.78
N ILE A 142 13.10 -8.47 19.07
CA ILE A 142 11.83 -8.03 19.65
C ILE A 142 10.72 -9.08 19.58
N GLY A 143 11.04 -10.30 19.11
CA GLY A 143 10.09 -11.40 18.95
C GLY A 143 10.01 -11.93 17.52
N GLU A 144 9.02 -12.79 17.28
CA GLU A 144 8.75 -13.37 15.96
C GLU A 144 8.02 -12.36 15.07
N VAL A 145 8.49 -12.24 13.83
CA VAL A 145 7.84 -11.40 12.81
C VAL A 145 7.65 -12.18 11.54
N VAL A 146 6.57 -11.91 10.81
CA VAL A 146 6.38 -12.46 9.48
C VAL A 146 7.37 -11.75 8.54
N CYS A 147 8.32 -12.48 7.97
CA CYS A 147 9.32 -11.93 7.05
C CYS A 147 8.89 -12.04 5.59
N TYR A 148 8.09 -13.07 5.30
CA TYR A 148 7.56 -13.37 3.98
C TYR A 148 6.14 -13.89 4.13
N SER A 149 5.26 -13.51 3.23
CA SER A 149 3.99 -14.17 3.03
C SER A 149 3.68 -14.33 1.56
N MET A 150 2.88 -15.33 1.23
CA MET A 150 2.26 -15.50 -0.07
C MET A 150 0.79 -15.72 0.17
N VAL A 151 -0.02 -14.90 -0.48
CA VAL A 151 -1.48 -15.01 -0.44
C VAL A 151 -1.99 -15.29 -1.84
N TYR A 152 -2.92 -16.23 -1.92
CA TYR A 152 -3.51 -16.68 -3.18
C TYR A 152 -4.98 -16.99 -2.95
N ALA A 153 -5.82 -16.64 -3.92
CA ALA A 153 -7.21 -17.06 -3.87
C ALA A 153 -7.80 -17.37 -5.24
N VAL A 154 -8.54 -18.47 -5.29
CA VAL A 154 -9.26 -18.92 -6.48
C VAL A 154 -10.70 -19.23 -6.17
N GLN A 155 -11.52 -19.05 -7.17
CA GLN A 155 -12.87 -19.54 -7.21
C GLN A 155 -12.99 -20.55 -8.34
N ASN A 156 -13.44 -21.76 -8.04
CA ASN A 156 -13.89 -22.72 -9.03
C ASN A 156 -15.41 -22.63 -9.13
N MET A 157 -15.93 -22.29 -10.30
CA MET A 157 -17.35 -22.36 -10.60
C MET A 157 -17.56 -23.31 -11.77
N LYS A 158 -18.27 -24.42 -11.53
CA LYS A 158 -18.61 -25.42 -12.56
C LYS A 158 -17.40 -25.94 -13.35
N GLY A 159 -16.25 -26.12 -12.68
CA GLY A 159 -15.01 -26.62 -13.28
C GLY A 159 -14.14 -25.55 -13.95
N VAL A 160 -14.55 -24.28 -13.92
CA VAL A 160 -13.72 -23.16 -14.37
C VAL A 160 -13.08 -22.51 -13.15
N VAL A 161 -11.76 -22.71 -13.01
CA VAL A 161 -10.95 -22.06 -11.98
C VAL A 161 -10.60 -20.65 -12.43
N THR A 162 -11.05 -19.66 -11.67
CA THR A 162 -10.76 -18.24 -11.90
C THR A 162 -10.07 -17.67 -10.65
N PRO A 163 -8.92 -16.99 -10.78
CA PRO A 163 -8.32 -16.30 -9.64
C PRO A 163 -9.25 -15.19 -9.15
N ILE A 164 -9.53 -15.17 -7.84
CA ILE A 164 -10.14 -13.98 -7.19
C ILE A 164 -9.07 -12.90 -7.09
N PHE A 165 -7.87 -13.31 -6.68
CA PHE A 165 -6.66 -12.50 -6.75
C PHE A 165 -5.45 -13.40 -7.01
N GLY A 166 -4.47 -12.86 -7.75
CA GLY A 166 -3.28 -13.61 -8.14
C GLY A 166 -2.39 -14.00 -6.95
N ASN A 167 -1.33 -14.76 -7.23
CA ASN A 167 -0.31 -15.06 -6.23
C ASN A 167 0.43 -13.76 -5.87
N PHE A 168 0.09 -13.17 -4.73
CA PHE A 168 0.82 -12.04 -4.18
C PHE A 168 1.88 -12.58 -3.24
N ALA A 169 3.09 -12.73 -3.79
CA ALA A 169 4.30 -12.89 -2.99
C ALA A 169 4.61 -11.54 -2.34
N ASN A 170 4.58 -11.55 -1.02
CA ASN A 170 4.71 -10.39 -0.16
C ASN A 170 5.93 -10.56 0.71
N GLU A 171 7.00 -9.93 0.26
CA GLU A 171 8.18 -9.77 1.08
C GLU A 171 7.97 -8.60 2.01
N LYS A 172 7.87 -8.93 3.29
CA LYS A 172 7.65 -7.92 4.32
C LYS A 172 8.94 -7.18 4.59
N VAL A 173 10.09 -7.87 4.56
CA VAL A 173 11.41 -7.27 4.75
C VAL A 173 12.53 -8.10 4.08
N ARG A 174 13.13 -7.60 2.98
CA ARG A 174 14.50 -8.00 2.59
C ARG A 174 15.53 -7.00 3.14
N THR A 175 16.76 -7.44 3.41
CA THR A 175 17.89 -6.53 3.73
C THR A 175 18.08 -5.47 2.63
N ARG A 176 17.82 -5.84 1.37
CA ARG A 176 17.81 -4.93 0.21
C ARG A 176 16.73 -3.84 0.33
N ASP A 177 15.54 -4.19 0.81
CA ASP A 177 14.46 -3.23 1.01
C ASP A 177 14.80 -2.27 2.14
N CYS A 178 15.37 -2.75 3.25
CA CYS A 178 15.91 -1.87 4.29
C CYS A 178 16.94 -0.87 3.75
N ALA A 179 17.79 -1.28 2.81
CA ALA A 179 18.73 -0.38 2.14
C ALA A 179 18.03 0.65 1.23
N VAL A 180 16.96 0.26 0.52
CA VAL A 180 16.09 1.18 -0.24
C VAL A 180 15.41 2.18 0.70
N TRP A 181 14.86 1.73 1.81
CA TRP A 181 14.17 2.56 2.80
C TRP A 181 15.14 3.51 3.49
N PHE A 182 16.36 3.05 3.80
CA PHE A 182 17.45 3.87 4.33
C PHE A 182 17.89 4.93 3.31
N SER A 183 18.07 4.54 2.05
CA SER A 183 18.42 5.45 0.96
C SER A 183 17.32 6.50 0.74
N MET A 184 16.06 6.11 0.88
CA MET A 184 14.90 6.99 0.80
C MET A 184 14.83 7.98 1.97
N ALA A 185 14.99 7.50 3.20
CA ALA A 185 15.03 8.35 4.39
C ALA A 185 16.17 9.37 4.30
N ILE A 186 17.35 8.94 3.83
CA ILE A 186 18.47 9.83 3.54
C ILE A 186 18.13 10.81 2.42
N SER A 187 17.54 10.35 1.31
CA SER A 187 17.19 11.21 0.18
C SER A 187 16.17 12.28 0.55
N LEU A 188 15.14 11.93 1.34
CA LEU A 188 14.17 12.87 1.89
C LEU A 188 14.84 13.87 2.84
N LEU A 189 15.71 13.40 3.73
CA LEU A 189 16.47 14.26 4.63
C LEU A 189 17.40 15.21 3.88
N LEU A 190 18.15 14.71 2.90
CA LEU A 190 19.04 15.49 2.05
C LEU A 190 18.25 16.50 1.23
N PHE A 191 17.11 16.12 0.66
CA PHE A 191 16.22 17.03 -0.04
C PHE A 191 15.72 18.15 0.88
N MET A 192 15.29 17.82 2.11
CA MET A 192 14.89 18.80 3.12
C MET A 192 16.05 19.76 3.49
N LEU A 193 17.26 19.24 3.68
CA LEU A 193 18.45 20.02 4.03
C LEU A 193 18.94 20.90 2.87
N LEU A 194 19.07 20.33 1.67
CA LEU A 194 19.51 21.02 0.45
C LEU A 194 18.56 22.15 0.09
N SER A 195 17.25 21.90 0.14
CA SER A 195 16.26 22.93 -0.20
C SER A 195 16.33 24.12 0.76
N ARG A 196 16.68 23.89 2.03
CA ARG A 196 16.93 24.96 3.01
C ARG A 196 18.25 25.70 2.77
N VAL A 197 19.35 24.97 2.52
CA VAL A 197 20.67 25.56 2.24
C VAL A 197 20.61 26.45 1.00
N LEU A 198 19.90 26.00 -0.03
CA LEU A 198 19.68 26.73 -1.27
C LEU A 198 18.64 27.85 -1.15
N ARG A 199 18.09 28.10 0.06
CA ARG A 199 17.05 29.11 0.35
C ARG A 199 15.88 29.05 -0.64
N ILE A 200 15.54 27.83 -1.02
CA ILE A 200 14.44 27.59 -1.94
C ILE A 200 13.15 27.93 -1.20
N THR A 201 12.42 28.94 -1.70
CA THR A 201 11.29 29.58 -1.00
C THR A 201 10.10 28.66 -0.73
N TRP A 202 9.93 27.55 -1.47
CA TRP A 202 8.92 26.52 -1.18
C TRP A 202 9.32 25.56 -0.04
N ALA A 203 10.59 25.51 0.34
CA ALA A 203 11.10 24.62 1.38
C ALA A 203 11.11 25.24 2.79
N GLU A 204 10.52 26.43 2.96
CA GLU A 204 10.34 27.03 4.29
C GLU A 204 9.34 26.25 5.15
N ARG A 205 8.51 25.37 4.53
CA ARG A 205 7.50 24.56 5.20
C ARG A 205 7.83 23.09 5.02
N LEU A 206 8.18 22.43 6.13
CA LEU A 206 8.38 20.98 6.15
C LEU A 206 7.05 20.26 5.89
N PRO A 207 7.04 19.24 5.01
CA PRO A 207 5.84 18.46 4.71
C PRO A 207 5.58 17.43 5.83
N ILE A 208 5.16 17.91 7.01
CA ILE A 208 4.99 17.12 8.22
C ILE A 208 3.95 16.02 8.02
N LEU A 209 2.77 16.34 7.47
CA LEU A 209 1.71 15.35 7.26
C LEU A 209 2.13 14.27 6.28
N THR A 210 2.77 14.68 5.18
CA THR A 210 3.27 13.74 4.18
C THR A 210 4.31 12.80 4.79
N CYS A 211 5.28 13.33 5.54
CA CYS A 211 6.29 12.54 6.24
C CYS A 211 5.70 11.64 7.34
N THR A 212 4.68 12.10 8.07
CA THR A 212 4.01 11.29 9.10
C THR A 212 3.25 10.12 8.46
N LEU A 213 2.43 10.37 7.43
CA LEU A 213 1.69 9.32 6.74
C LEU A 213 2.62 8.32 6.05
N THR A 214 3.73 8.80 5.48
CA THR A 214 4.84 7.97 5.01
C THR A 214 5.30 6.99 6.10
N GLY A 215 5.66 7.52 7.27
CA GLY A 215 6.15 6.70 8.38
C GLY A 215 5.10 5.71 8.88
N VAL A 216 3.82 6.10 8.89
CA VAL A 216 2.70 5.22 9.26
C VAL A 216 2.54 4.08 8.24
N MET A 217 2.54 4.35 6.94
CA MET A 217 2.44 3.31 5.91
C MET A 217 3.59 2.30 6.02
N PHE A 218 4.82 2.80 6.16
CA PHE A 218 5.99 1.94 6.33
C PHE A 218 5.94 1.14 7.63
N GLY A 219 5.55 1.77 8.74
CA GLY A 219 5.37 1.09 10.03
C GLY A 219 4.29 0.01 9.98
N LEU A 220 3.16 0.28 9.34
CA LEU A 220 2.09 -0.69 9.13
C LEU A 220 2.57 -1.84 8.23
N TYR A 221 3.27 -1.55 7.14
CA TYR A 221 3.82 -2.58 6.25
C TYR A 221 4.79 -3.52 6.98
N LEU A 222 5.68 -2.97 7.83
CA LEU A 222 6.63 -3.78 8.60
C LEU A 222 5.95 -4.61 9.70
N TYR A 223 5.00 -4.02 10.42
CA TYR A 223 4.43 -4.64 11.61
C TYR A 223 3.23 -5.55 11.30
N ALA A 224 2.31 -5.05 10.49
CA ALA A 224 1.08 -5.76 10.12
C ALA A 224 1.20 -6.52 8.79
N GLY A 225 2.16 -6.15 7.93
CA GLY A 225 2.28 -6.69 6.58
C GLY A 225 1.40 -5.95 5.58
N THR A 226 0.92 -6.68 4.59
CA THR A 226 0.00 -6.18 3.56
C THR A 226 -1.43 -6.13 4.05
N GLY A 227 -2.30 -5.41 3.34
CA GLY A 227 -3.74 -5.46 3.62
C GLY A 227 -4.31 -6.88 3.49
N LEU A 228 -3.78 -7.70 2.57
CA LEU A 228 -4.18 -9.09 2.39
C LEU A 228 -3.77 -9.98 3.57
N ASP A 229 -2.60 -9.73 4.17
CA ASP A 229 -2.18 -10.45 5.39
C ASP A 229 -3.17 -10.23 6.54
N ILE A 230 -3.62 -8.99 6.72
CA ILE A 230 -4.62 -8.64 7.75
C ILE A 230 -5.94 -9.37 7.47
N LEU A 231 -6.41 -9.39 6.22
CA LEU A 231 -7.62 -10.14 5.87
C LEU A 231 -7.48 -11.63 6.18
N MET A 232 -6.33 -12.23 5.86
CA MET A 232 -6.08 -13.66 5.99
C MET A 232 -5.80 -14.13 7.43
N ALA A 233 -5.30 -13.23 8.30
CA ALA A 233 -4.91 -13.57 9.68
C ALA A 233 -6.01 -14.31 10.45
N ASP A 234 -7.25 -13.83 10.34
CA ASP A 234 -8.43 -14.41 10.97
C ASP A 234 -9.55 -14.70 9.96
N SER A 235 -9.15 -15.23 8.79
CA SER A 235 -10.07 -15.78 7.79
C SER A 235 -11.19 -14.83 7.35
N PHE A 236 -10.84 -13.58 7.02
CA PHE A 236 -11.80 -12.53 6.64
C PHE A 236 -12.84 -12.21 7.72
N SER A 237 -12.47 -12.30 9.00
CA SER A 237 -13.36 -11.85 10.07
C SER A 237 -13.79 -10.40 9.88
N THR A 238 -15.02 -10.09 10.29
CA THR A 238 -15.59 -8.73 10.18
C THR A 238 -14.66 -7.64 10.72
N PRO A 239 -13.96 -7.81 11.87
CA PRO A 239 -13.00 -6.83 12.36
C PRO A 239 -11.85 -6.57 11.39
N ASN A 240 -11.32 -7.61 10.74
CA ASN A 240 -10.22 -7.47 9.78
C ASN A 240 -10.69 -6.77 8.50
N ILE A 241 -11.88 -7.12 7.99
CA ILE A 241 -12.48 -6.42 6.84
C ILE A 241 -12.66 -4.93 7.17
N LEU A 242 -13.23 -4.59 8.33
CA LEU A 242 -13.42 -3.21 8.75
C LEU A 242 -12.08 -2.47 8.93
N THR A 243 -11.06 -3.16 9.45
CA THR A 243 -9.71 -2.60 9.59
C THR A 243 -9.11 -2.27 8.23
N VAL A 244 -9.22 -3.16 7.24
CA VAL A 244 -8.71 -2.91 5.89
C VAL A 244 -9.55 -1.87 5.15
N LEU A 245 -10.86 -1.82 5.34
CA LEU A 245 -11.70 -0.74 4.80
C LEU A 245 -11.32 0.63 5.36
N ALA A 246 -11.06 0.73 6.67
CA ALA A 246 -10.73 1.98 7.33
C ALA A 246 -9.29 2.44 7.03
N LEU A 247 -8.34 1.50 6.98
CA LEU A 247 -6.92 1.77 6.79
C LEU A 247 -6.45 1.54 5.35
N GLY A 248 -7.34 1.22 4.41
CA GLY A 248 -7.00 0.78 3.05
C GLY A 248 -6.03 1.72 2.31
N SER A 249 -6.18 3.05 2.49
CA SER A 249 -5.26 4.06 1.95
C SER A 249 -3.82 3.97 2.47
N LEU A 250 -3.63 3.30 3.61
CA LEU A 250 -2.34 3.16 4.30
C LEU A 250 -1.74 1.75 4.13
N LEU A 251 -2.58 0.78 3.78
CA LEU A 251 -2.19 -0.61 3.53
C LEU A 251 -1.89 -0.80 2.04
N HIS A 252 -1.01 -1.72 1.70
CA HIS A 252 -0.66 -2.02 0.31
C HIS A 252 -0.66 -3.53 0.11
N SER A 253 -0.87 -3.98 -1.13
CA SER A 253 -0.96 -5.41 -1.44
C SER A 253 0.39 -6.10 -1.65
N SER A 254 1.46 -5.34 -1.90
CA SER A 254 2.84 -5.83 -2.04
C SER A 254 3.86 -4.70 -1.88
N PHE A 255 5.15 -5.03 -1.79
CA PHE A 255 6.23 -4.04 -1.74
C PHE A 255 6.29 -3.18 -3.01
N SER A 256 6.16 -3.80 -4.20
CA SER A 256 6.18 -3.07 -5.46
C SER A 256 5.02 -2.07 -5.57
N HIS A 257 3.84 -2.45 -5.07
CA HIS A 257 2.67 -1.58 -4.98
C HIS A 257 2.95 -0.39 -4.05
N LEU A 258 3.44 -0.65 -2.82
CA LEU A 258 3.85 0.38 -1.88
C LEU A 258 4.88 1.34 -2.49
N PHE A 259 5.95 0.80 -3.08
CA PHE A 259 7.03 1.59 -3.66
C PHE A 259 6.52 2.49 -4.80
N ASN A 260 5.77 1.94 -5.74
CA ASN A 260 5.26 2.69 -6.90
C ASN A 260 4.32 3.81 -6.47
N ASP A 261 3.34 3.49 -5.63
CA ASP A 261 2.39 4.49 -5.13
C ASP A 261 3.09 5.60 -4.34
N PHE A 262 4.08 5.22 -3.55
CA PHE A 262 4.80 6.14 -2.69
C PHE A 262 5.68 7.13 -3.47
N PHE A 263 6.58 6.62 -4.33
CA PHE A 263 7.58 7.44 -5.02
C PHE A 263 7.00 8.22 -6.19
N LEU A 264 6.13 7.58 -6.96
CA LEU A 264 5.60 8.19 -8.19
C LEU A 264 4.35 9.00 -7.92
N GLY A 265 3.62 8.69 -6.84
CA GLY A 265 2.36 9.33 -6.51
C GLY A 265 2.40 10.20 -5.26
N PHE A 266 2.48 9.55 -4.10
CA PHE A 266 2.17 10.16 -2.81
C PHE A 266 3.18 11.22 -2.38
N LEU A 267 4.47 10.95 -2.46
CA LEU A 267 5.49 11.95 -2.13
C LEU A 267 5.37 13.23 -2.97
N PRO A 268 5.37 13.18 -4.32
CA PRO A 268 5.29 14.40 -5.12
C PRO A 268 3.95 15.14 -4.92
N ALA A 269 2.82 14.43 -4.85
CA ALA A 269 1.52 15.05 -4.64
C ALA A 269 1.38 15.64 -3.23
N GLY A 270 1.75 14.89 -2.19
CA GLY A 270 1.66 15.29 -0.79
C GLY A 270 2.57 16.48 -0.47
N VAL A 271 3.82 16.46 -0.94
CA VAL A 271 4.76 17.58 -0.75
C VAL A 271 4.27 18.82 -1.49
N ALA A 272 3.77 18.69 -2.72
CA ALA A 272 3.20 19.81 -3.46
C ALA A 272 1.95 20.38 -2.76
N PHE A 273 1.11 19.53 -2.17
CA PHE A 273 -0.06 19.96 -1.41
C PHE A 273 0.33 20.76 -0.16
N GLU A 274 1.21 20.19 0.66
CA GLU A 274 1.54 20.74 1.98
C GLU A 274 2.47 21.96 1.87
N SER A 275 3.46 21.90 0.99
CA SER A 275 4.54 22.90 0.89
C SER A 275 4.46 23.75 -0.37
N GLY A 276 3.71 23.36 -1.39
CA GLY A 276 3.60 24.08 -2.66
C GLY A 276 2.64 25.27 -2.64
N PHE A 277 1.77 25.38 -1.63
CA PHE A 277 0.87 26.54 -1.47
C PHE A 277 1.15 27.35 -0.20
N ARG A 278 0.93 28.66 -0.28
CA ARG A 278 0.83 29.54 0.89
C ARG A 278 -0.55 29.47 1.48
N TRP A 279 -0.82 28.40 2.23
CA TRP A 279 -2.04 28.25 3.01
C TRP A 279 -2.28 29.40 3.99
N LYS A 280 -3.52 29.87 4.08
CA LYS A 280 -3.99 30.89 5.04
C LYS A 280 -3.82 30.46 6.49
N SER A 281 -4.03 29.17 6.77
CA SER A 281 -3.72 28.57 8.07
C SER A 281 -3.24 27.13 7.92
N ARG A 282 -2.45 26.65 8.89
CA ARG A 282 -2.03 25.23 8.94
C ARG A 282 -3.20 24.28 9.18
N LYS A 283 -4.23 24.74 9.91
CA LYS A 283 -5.44 23.96 10.18
C LYS A 283 -6.19 23.67 8.88
N ALA A 284 -6.44 24.71 8.08
CA ALA A 284 -7.11 24.58 6.79
C ALA A 284 -6.33 23.67 5.81
N MET A 285 -5.00 23.79 5.78
CA MET A 285 -4.14 22.88 5.02
C MET A 285 -4.36 21.43 5.45
N ALA A 286 -4.25 21.15 6.76
CA ALA A 286 -4.35 19.79 7.29
C ALA A 286 -5.73 19.18 7.06
N GLU A 287 -6.80 19.95 7.28
CA GLU A 287 -8.18 19.49 7.03
C GLU A 287 -8.40 19.16 5.56
N THR A 288 -7.95 20.03 4.64
CA THR A 288 -8.12 19.79 3.21
C THR A 288 -7.26 18.60 2.75
N TYR A 289 -6.03 18.49 3.25
CA TYR A 289 -5.13 17.36 2.96
C TYR A 289 -5.75 16.04 3.42
N LEU A 290 -6.15 15.94 4.70
CA LEU A 290 -6.68 14.72 5.28
C LEU A 290 -8.04 14.34 4.70
N ALA A 291 -8.89 15.31 4.36
CA ALA A 291 -10.13 15.04 3.64
C ALA A 291 -9.87 14.46 2.25
N SER A 292 -8.90 15.02 1.53
CA SER A 292 -8.50 14.51 0.21
C SER A 292 -7.90 13.12 0.30
N PHE A 293 -7.16 12.83 1.38
CA PHE A 293 -6.48 11.56 1.58
C PHE A 293 -7.42 10.44 2.06
N PHE A 294 -8.26 10.70 3.07
CA PHE A 294 -9.08 9.67 3.72
C PHE A 294 -10.55 9.67 3.30
N LEU A 295 -11.21 10.83 3.27
CA LEU A 295 -12.68 10.88 3.16
C LEU A 295 -13.17 10.39 1.79
N PHE A 296 -12.56 10.87 0.71
CA PHE A 296 -12.92 10.42 -0.64
C PHE A 296 -12.57 8.96 -0.86
N ASN A 297 -11.45 8.50 -0.31
CA ASN A 297 -11.06 7.10 -0.35
C ASN A 297 -12.12 6.22 0.33
N LEU A 298 -12.51 6.54 1.57
CA LEU A 298 -13.48 5.74 2.32
C LEU A 298 -14.82 5.58 1.58
N LEU A 299 -15.32 6.65 0.97
CA LEU A 299 -16.56 6.62 0.19
C LEU A 299 -16.46 5.68 -1.03
N ILE A 300 -15.32 5.70 -1.71
CA ILE A 300 -15.12 4.90 -2.93
C ILE A 300 -14.80 3.46 -2.58
N THR A 301 -14.03 3.23 -1.53
CA THR A 301 -13.76 1.90 -0.97
C THR A 301 -15.06 1.21 -0.55
N ALA A 302 -16.01 1.94 0.03
CA ALA A 302 -17.33 1.40 0.38
C ALA A 302 -18.16 0.97 -0.85
N ILE A 303 -17.98 1.61 -2.02
CA ILE A 303 -18.68 1.27 -3.27
C ILE A 303 -17.98 0.10 -3.99
N SER A 304 -16.65 0.12 -4.01
CA SER A 304 -15.83 -0.84 -4.76
C SER A 304 -15.70 -2.19 -4.03
N TYR A 305 -15.71 -2.23 -2.70
CA TYR A 305 -15.63 -3.49 -1.96
C TYR A 305 -16.71 -4.51 -2.36
N PRO A 306 -18.02 -4.16 -2.40
CA PRO A 306 -19.05 -5.08 -2.89
C PRO A 306 -18.84 -5.58 -4.33
N MET A 307 -18.13 -4.82 -5.17
CA MET A 307 -17.89 -5.17 -6.57
C MET A 307 -16.73 -6.15 -6.73
N HIS A 308 -15.67 -6.00 -5.92
CA HIS A 308 -14.43 -6.78 -6.05
C HIS A 308 -14.30 -7.92 -5.04
N GLY A 309 -15.14 -7.95 -3.99
CA GLY A 309 -15.09 -8.95 -2.92
C GLY A 309 -13.89 -8.80 -1.97
N ILE A 310 -12.99 -7.84 -2.23
CA ILE A 310 -11.83 -7.51 -1.42
C ILE A 310 -11.80 -5.99 -1.22
N PRO A 311 -11.61 -5.51 0.01
CA PRO A 311 -11.43 -4.08 0.26
C PRO A 311 -10.24 -3.54 -0.55
N PRO A 312 -10.42 -2.44 -1.32
CA PRO A 312 -9.29 -1.77 -1.95
C PRO A 312 -8.24 -1.38 -0.92
N MET A 313 -6.99 -1.56 -1.31
CA MET A 313 -5.81 -1.18 -0.54
C MET A 313 -4.81 -0.52 -1.48
N GLY A 314 -4.04 0.42 -0.96
CA GLY A 314 -3.09 1.22 -1.72
C GLY A 314 -3.36 2.71 -1.55
N SER A 315 -2.35 3.53 -1.81
CA SER A 315 -2.50 4.98 -1.75
C SER A 315 -2.86 5.61 -3.09
N SER A 316 -3.03 4.81 -4.15
CA SER A 316 -3.46 5.25 -5.48
C SER A 316 -4.69 6.17 -5.48
N TYR A 317 -5.79 5.78 -4.82
CA TYR A 317 -7.01 6.60 -4.73
C TYR A 317 -6.78 7.92 -3.96
N PRO A 318 -6.15 7.93 -2.77
CA PRO A 318 -5.72 9.15 -2.11
C PRO A 318 -4.84 10.05 -3.00
N VAL A 319 -3.93 9.48 -3.77
CA VAL A 319 -3.04 10.25 -4.64
C VAL A 319 -3.81 10.90 -5.78
N ILE A 320 -4.72 10.18 -6.44
CA ILE A 320 -5.63 10.75 -7.45
C ILE A 320 -6.43 11.89 -6.83
N SER A 321 -6.97 11.68 -5.62
CA SER A 321 -7.77 12.67 -4.92
C SER A 321 -6.96 13.93 -4.60
N LEU A 322 -5.75 13.77 -4.03
CA LEU A 322 -4.83 14.87 -3.75
C LEU A 322 -4.47 15.65 -5.02
N ALA A 323 -4.11 14.95 -6.09
CA ALA A 323 -3.77 15.58 -7.38
C ALA A 323 -4.97 16.34 -7.97
N THR A 324 -6.16 15.76 -7.90
CA THR A 324 -7.40 16.39 -8.40
C THR A 324 -7.76 17.65 -7.60
N VAL A 325 -7.61 17.61 -6.28
CA VAL A 325 -7.82 18.78 -5.42
C VAL A 325 -6.75 19.84 -5.66
N LEU A 326 -5.48 19.47 -5.81
CA LEU A 326 -4.40 20.39 -6.19
C LEU A 326 -4.73 21.14 -7.48
N VAL A 327 -5.16 20.43 -8.52
CA VAL A 327 -5.56 21.02 -9.81
C VAL A 327 -6.78 21.93 -9.65
N SER A 328 -7.78 21.51 -8.87
CA SER A 328 -8.98 22.32 -8.64
C SER A 328 -8.64 23.62 -7.91
N LEU A 329 -7.77 23.57 -6.91
CA LEU A 329 -7.27 24.74 -6.20
C LEU A 329 -6.44 25.66 -7.10
N LEU A 330 -5.60 25.10 -7.99
CA LEU A 330 -4.89 25.87 -9.02
C LEU A 330 -5.86 26.67 -9.89
N PHE A 331 -6.95 26.05 -10.35
CA PHE A 331 -7.94 26.74 -11.20
C PHE A 331 -8.73 27.80 -10.42
N ILE A 332 -9.18 27.49 -9.20
CA ILE A 332 -9.96 28.42 -8.37
C ILE A 332 -9.14 29.67 -8.01
N PHE A 333 -7.87 29.49 -7.65
CA PHE A 333 -7.00 30.58 -7.19
C PHE A 333 -6.01 31.05 -8.27
N ARG A 334 -6.28 30.75 -9.55
CA ARG A 334 -5.35 30.95 -10.68
C ARG A 334 -4.75 32.35 -10.73
N GLU A 335 -5.54 33.40 -10.48
CA GLU A 335 -5.09 34.79 -10.62
C GLU A 335 -4.07 35.14 -9.54
N ARG A 336 -4.31 34.69 -8.30
CA ARG A 336 -3.37 34.84 -7.18
C ARG A 336 -2.11 34.02 -7.42
N ILE A 337 -2.28 32.78 -7.89
CA ILE A 337 -1.18 31.83 -8.12
C ILE A 337 -0.29 32.26 -9.29
N VAL A 338 -0.87 32.67 -10.42
CA VAL A 338 -0.13 33.11 -11.62
C VAL A 338 0.57 34.44 -11.36
N SER A 339 -0.06 35.35 -10.60
CA SER A 339 0.58 36.61 -10.17
C SER A 339 1.80 36.35 -9.28
N ASP A 340 1.72 35.44 -8.30
CA ASP A 340 2.86 35.05 -7.45
C ASP A 340 3.92 34.24 -8.22
N ALA A 341 3.51 33.41 -9.19
CA ALA A 341 4.40 32.57 -10.00
C ALA A 341 5.31 33.36 -10.95
N ALA A 342 4.86 34.54 -11.40
CA ALA A 342 5.66 35.47 -12.18
C ALA A 342 6.90 35.95 -11.40
N GLU A 343 6.81 36.03 -10.07
CA GLU A 343 7.90 36.41 -9.18
C GLU A 343 8.67 35.20 -8.60
N LYS A 344 8.00 34.05 -8.36
CA LYS A 344 8.60 32.84 -7.75
C LYS A 344 8.41 31.58 -8.62
N LYS A 345 9.31 31.42 -9.61
CA LYS A 345 9.21 30.43 -10.70
C LYS A 345 9.21 28.94 -10.30
N ALA A 346 9.73 28.54 -9.13
CA ALA A 346 9.97 27.11 -8.83
C ALA A 346 8.78 26.39 -8.18
N SER A 347 8.18 27.00 -7.16
CA SER A 347 7.05 26.44 -6.40
C SER A 347 5.81 26.25 -7.27
N ALA A 348 5.49 27.23 -8.10
CA ALA A 348 4.35 27.16 -9.02
C ALA A 348 4.57 26.09 -10.09
N ARG A 349 5.81 25.94 -10.58
CA ARG A 349 6.17 24.84 -11.49
C ARG A 349 6.06 23.49 -10.80
N LEU A 350 6.41 23.35 -9.52
CA LEU A 350 6.23 22.12 -8.77
C LEU A 350 4.75 21.77 -8.58
N VAL A 351 3.91 22.73 -8.20
CA VAL A 351 2.46 22.50 -8.06
C VAL A 351 1.81 22.19 -9.40
N ILE A 352 2.21 22.86 -10.48
CA ILE A 352 1.75 22.54 -11.84
C ILE A 352 2.26 21.16 -12.27
N LEU A 353 3.54 20.84 -12.05
CA LEU A 353 4.14 19.56 -12.43
C LEU A 353 3.61 18.39 -11.57
N CYS A 354 3.24 18.60 -10.31
CA CYS A 354 2.62 17.57 -9.49
C CYS A 354 1.11 17.47 -9.72
N GLY A 355 0.42 18.61 -9.82
CA GLY A 355 -1.02 18.65 -10.10
C GLY A 355 -1.35 18.07 -11.48
N PHE A 356 -0.60 18.44 -12.50
CA PHE A 356 -0.78 17.90 -13.85
C PHE A 356 0.08 16.67 -14.10
N GLY A 357 1.36 16.66 -13.73
CA GLY A 357 2.31 15.60 -14.13
C GLY A 357 2.34 14.35 -13.24
N SER A 358 2.41 14.42 -11.91
CA SER A 358 2.94 13.28 -11.13
C SER A 358 2.09 12.01 -11.09
N TYR A 359 0.75 12.08 -11.10
CA TYR A 359 -0.09 10.87 -11.04
C TYR A 359 -1.24 10.81 -12.06
N PRO A 360 -1.95 11.92 -12.37
CA PRO A 360 -2.97 11.89 -13.42
C PRO A 360 -2.41 11.74 -14.83
N LEU A 361 -1.26 12.35 -15.16
CA LEU A 361 -0.66 12.28 -16.51
C LEU A 361 0.44 11.21 -16.66
N LEU A 362 1.29 10.98 -15.65
CA LEU A 362 2.48 10.14 -15.83
C LEU A 362 2.28 8.64 -15.55
N ARG A 363 1.26 8.22 -14.78
CA ARG A 363 1.12 6.78 -14.48
C ARG A 363 -0.27 6.32 -14.06
N GLY A 364 -0.86 6.87 -13.00
CA GLY A 364 -2.07 6.30 -12.38
C GLY A 364 -3.24 6.13 -13.36
N ILE A 365 -3.76 7.21 -13.93
CA ILE A 365 -4.94 7.13 -14.80
C ILE A 365 -4.57 6.56 -16.19
N TYR A 366 -3.39 6.85 -16.73
CA TYR A 366 -2.99 6.38 -18.06
C TYR A 366 -2.51 4.92 -18.11
N ASP A 367 -1.84 4.40 -17.08
CA ASP A 367 -1.52 2.97 -17.00
C ASP A 367 -2.83 2.19 -16.90
N TRP A 368 -3.77 2.62 -16.06
CA TRP A 368 -5.06 1.94 -15.94
C TRP A 368 -5.92 2.06 -17.20
N LEU A 369 -5.98 3.23 -17.84
CA LEU A 369 -6.64 3.37 -19.15
C LEU A 369 -5.94 2.55 -20.24
N GLY A 370 -4.59 2.52 -20.22
CA GLY A 370 -3.77 1.70 -21.09
C GLY A 370 -4.06 0.22 -20.90
N TYR A 371 -4.11 -0.25 -19.66
CA TYR A 371 -4.47 -1.63 -19.33
C TYR A 371 -5.91 -1.96 -19.69
N ILE A 372 -6.86 -1.04 -19.55
CA ILE A 372 -8.24 -1.24 -20.06
C ILE A 372 -8.23 -1.45 -21.57
N ILE A 373 -7.43 -0.67 -22.30
CA ILE A 373 -7.34 -0.75 -23.77
C ILE A 373 -6.59 -2.03 -24.21
N GLU A 374 -5.53 -2.39 -23.49
CA GLU A 374 -4.67 -3.55 -23.80
C GLU A 374 -5.33 -4.88 -23.40
N TYR A 375 -6.07 -4.89 -22.29
CA TYR A 375 -6.74 -6.07 -21.73
C TYR A 375 -8.25 -5.86 -21.55
N PRO A 376 -9.01 -5.53 -22.62
CA PRO A 376 -10.41 -5.14 -22.51
C PRO A 376 -11.34 -6.28 -22.07
N THR A 377 -10.88 -7.53 -22.18
CA THR A 377 -11.62 -8.73 -21.73
C THR A 377 -11.31 -9.12 -20.29
N ASN A 378 -10.27 -8.54 -19.66
CA ASN A 378 -9.91 -8.81 -18.28
C ASN A 378 -10.77 -7.95 -17.34
N ARG A 379 -11.81 -8.55 -16.77
CA ARG A 379 -12.76 -7.86 -15.88
C ARG A 379 -12.11 -7.24 -14.65
N GLY A 380 -11.04 -7.84 -14.13
CA GLY A 380 -10.29 -7.29 -12.99
C GLY A 380 -9.60 -5.97 -13.36
N VAL A 381 -8.90 -5.97 -14.50
CA VAL A 381 -8.25 -4.76 -15.03
C VAL A 381 -9.26 -3.67 -15.36
N VAL A 382 -10.38 -4.02 -15.99
CA VAL A 382 -11.45 -3.06 -16.32
C VAL A 382 -12.09 -2.49 -15.06
N GLY A 383 -12.34 -3.33 -14.06
CA GLY A 383 -12.89 -2.92 -12.77
C GLY A 383 -11.97 -1.95 -12.02
N GLU A 384 -10.69 -2.29 -11.90
CA GLU A 384 -9.69 -1.44 -11.26
C GLU A 384 -9.48 -0.13 -12.03
N GLY A 385 -9.41 -0.16 -13.36
CA GLY A 385 -9.26 1.10 -14.10
C GLY A 385 -10.50 1.99 -14.01
N ALA A 386 -11.70 1.40 -13.99
CA ALA A 386 -12.95 2.14 -13.79
C ALA A 386 -13.05 2.76 -12.39
N SER A 387 -12.60 2.07 -11.34
CA SER A 387 -12.59 2.60 -9.97
C SER A 387 -11.64 3.81 -9.86
N HIS A 388 -10.44 3.74 -10.43
CA HIS A 388 -9.49 4.86 -10.46
C HIS A 388 -10.07 6.08 -11.20
N LEU A 389 -10.75 5.88 -12.33
CA LEU A 389 -11.42 6.95 -13.06
C LEU A 389 -12.60 7.54 -12.26
N MET A 390 -13.34 6.70 -11.55
CA MET A 390 -14.43 7.13 -10.68
C MET A 390 -13.91 8.01 -9.53
N VAL A 391 -12.76 7.69 -8.94
CA VAL A 391 -12.10 8.55 -7.94
C VAL A 391 -11.84 9.94 -8.52
N PHE A 392 -11.18 9.99 -9.68
CA PHE A 392 -10.89 11.25 -10.34
C PHE A 392 -12.16 12.07 -10.61
N ALA A 393 -13.16 11.46 -11.26
CA ALA A 393 -14.41 12.13 -11.62
C ALA A 393 -15.19 12.61 -10.40
N PHE A 394 -15.28 11.80 -9.35
CA PHE A 394 -16.01 12.13 -8.14
C PHE A 394 -15.32 13.23 -7.34
N THR A 395 -14.00 13.15 -7.15
CA THR A 395 -13.23 14.22 -6.49
C THR A 395 -13.33 15.53 -7.28
N LEU A 396 -13.25 15.47 -8.60
CA LEU A 396 -13.40 16.65 -9.46
C LEU A 396 -14.80 17.27 -9.34
N PHE A 397 -15.84 16.43 -9.36
CA PHE A 397 -17.23 16.87 -9.18
C PHE A 397 -17.43 17.58 -7.84
N ILE A 398 -16.90 17.03 -6.74
CA ILE A 398 -16.99 17.64 -5.41
C ILE A 398 -16.24 18.98 -5.38
N ALA A 399 -15.00 19.01 -5.86
CA ALA A 399 -14.19 20.22 -5.86
C ALA A 399 -14.82 21.34 -6.72
N PHE A 400 -15.39 20.97 -7.87
CA PHE A 400 -16.09 21.90 -8.75
C PHE A 400 -17.40 22.41 -8.13
N SER A 401 -18.19 21.52 -7.51
CA SER A 401 -19.45 21.88 -6.83
C SER A 401 -19.20 22.80 -5.63
N ALA A 402 -18.08 22.62 -4.94
CA ALA A 402 -17.68 23.44 -3.80
C ALA A 402 -16.91 24.71 -4.18
N ARG A 403 -16.67 24.99 -5.48
CA ARG A 403 -15.73 26.04 -5.94
C ARG A 403 -16.00 27.42 -5.33
N GLU A 404 -17.26 27.83 -5.25
CA GLU A 404 -17.63 29.18 -4.77
C GLU A 404 -17.44 29.29 -3.27
N TYR A 405 -17.72 28.21 -2.55
CA TYR A 405 -17.45 28.13 -1.12
C TYR A 405 -15.95 28.16 -0.86
N LEU A 406 -15.16 27.34 -1.57
CA LEU A 406 -13.71 27.28 -1.44
C LEU A 406 -13.06 28.64 -1.76
N ALA A 407 -13.53 29.33 -2.81
CA ALA A 407 -13.05 30.67 -3.16
C ALA A 407 -13.28 31.69 -2.04
N LYS A 408 -14.47 31.68 -1.42
CA LYS A 408 -14.83 32.59 -0.30
C LYS A 408 -14.01 32.38 0.96
N GLN A 409 -13.53 31.15 1.21
CA GLN A 409 -12.71 30.86 2.39
C GLN A 409 -11.29 31.45 2.30
N GLU A 410 -10.84 31.81 1.09
CA GLU A 410 -9.50 32.32 0.80
C GLU A 410 -8.40 31.40 1.36
N LEU A 411 -8.57 30.09 1.18
CA LEU A 411 -7.69 29.05 1.76
C LEU A 411 -6.22 29.23 1.35
N ILE A 412 -5.99 29.79 0.15
CA ILE A 412 -4.67 30.00 -0.44
C ILE A 412 -4.41 31.50 -0.60
N LEU A 413 -3.27 31.93 -0.04
CA LEU A 413 -2.78 33.31 -0.12
C LEU A 413 -1.84 33.52 -1.31
N GLY A 414 -1.37 32.45 -1.94
CA GLY A 414 -0.37 32.48 -3.01
C GLY A 414 0.40 31.16 -3.09
N VAL A 415 1.57 31.19 -3.74
CA VAL A 415 2.45 30.02 -3.93
C VAL A 415 3.78 30.18 -3.21
#